data_AF-A0A166MZB9-F1
#
_entry.id   AF-A0A166MZB9-F1
#
_cell.length_a   1.000
_cell.length_b   1.000
_cell.length_c   1.000
_cell.angle_alpha   90.00
_cell.angle_beta   90.00
_cell.angle_gamma   90.00
#
_symmetry.space_group_name_H-M   'P 1'
#
loop_
_entity.id
_entity.type
_entity.pdbx_description
1 polymer ?
#
loop_
_entity_poly.entity_id
_entity_poly.type
_entity_poly.pdbx_seq_one_letter_code
_entity_poly.pdbx_strand_id
1 'polypeptide(L)'
;MAQRESMDSPSFTEAASPFDDHKADVILRSSDNVDFPCYKFLLSLASTFFEEMFSLPQPLTEGDDLTKDGLYIVPTEERASVLETLLRLCYPSSLRHPPIIELDDIKNVFEVARKYVMEEGEKIKTRCIIRLAIQLPVAAWEH
;
A
#
# COMPACT_ATOMS: atom_id res chain seq x y z
N MET A 1 -25.05 15.83 -37.17
CA MET A 1 -24.94 14.51 -36.51
C MET A 1 -23.83 14.64 -35.49
N ALA A 2 -24.19 14.73 -34.21
CA ALA A 2 -23.21 14.82 -33.12
C ALA A 2 -22.64 13.42 -32.87
N GLN A 3 -21.33 13.26 -33.08
CA GLN A 3 -20.63 12.06 -32.63
C GLN A 3 -20.43 12.19 -31.12
N ARG A 4 -20.96 11.21 -30.41
CA ARG A 4 -20.91 11.07 -28.96
C ARG A 4 -19.58 10.40 -28.65
N GLU A 5 -18.63 11.19 -28.15
CA GLU A 5 -17.34 10.69 -27.68
C GLU A 5 -17.62 9.67 -26.57
N SER A 6 -17.20 8.43 -26.80
CA SER A 6 -17.24 7.34 -25.84
C SER A 6 -16.29 7.67 -24.69
N MET A 7 -16.85 7.95 -23.50
CA MET A 7 -16.11 8.05 -22.24
C MET A 7 -15.45 6.69 -21.98
N ASP A 8 -14.14 6.64 -22.18
CA ASP A 8 -13.29 5.55 -21.70
C ASP A 8 -13.29 5.64 -20.18
N SER A 9 -14.11 4.81 -19.54
CA SER A 9 -14.12 4.68 -18.08
C SER A 9 -12.72 4.24 -17.63
N PRO A 10 -12.09 4.89 -16.64
CA PRO A 10 -10.74 4.58 -16.23
C PRO A 10 -10.59 3.09 -15.94
N SER A 11 -9.66 2.41 -16.62
CA SER A 11 -9.39 1.00 -16.43
C SER A 11 -8.60 0.80 -15.14
N PHE A 12 -9.27 0.38 -14.07
CA PHE A 12 -8.63 -0.05 -12.83
C PHE A 12 -8.32 -1.54 -12.86
N THR A 13 -7.21 -1.96 -12.26
CA THR A 13 -6.82 -3.37 -12.14
C THR A 13 -6.87 -3.80 -10.67
N GLU A 14 -7.41 -4.98 -10.39
CA GLU A 14 -7.34 -5.55 -9.03
C GLU A 14 -5.98 -6.18 -8.76
N ALA A 15 -5.43 -5.93 -7.58
CA ALA A 15 -4.23 -6.63 -7.12
C ALA A 15 -4.49 -8.13 -6.96
N ALA A 16 -3.48 -8.94 -7.28
CA ALA A 16 -3.53 -10.38 -7.06
C ALA A 16 -3.27 -10.74 -5.59
N SER A 17 -3.41 -12.03 -5.26
CA SER A 17 -3.04 -12.58 -3.96
C SER A 17 -1.65 -12.07 -3.49
N PRO A 18 -1.52 -11.59 -2.24
CA PRO A 18 -2.46 -11.82 -1.12
C PRO A 18 -3.52 -10.73 -0.91
N PHE A 19 -3.75 -9.83 -1.88
CA PHE A 19 -4.64 -8.67 -1.75
C PHE A 19 -6.00 -8.88 -2.44
N ASP A 20 -6.46 -10.13 -2.54
CA ASP A 20 -7.70 -10.54 -3.21
C ASP A 20 -8.79 -11.01 -2.23
N ASP A 21 -8.71 -10.59 -0.95
CA ASP A 21 -9.65 -11.00 0.10
C ASP A 21 -10.89 -10.09 0.16
N HIS A 22 -12.07 -10.68 -0.08
CA HIS A 22 -13.39 -10.03 0.02
C HIS A 22 -13.73 -9.44 1.40
N LYS A 23 -12.97 -9.77 2.45
CA LYS A 23 -13.15 -9.23 3.81
C LYS A 23 -12.40 -7.91 4.04
N ALA A 24 -11.64 -7.43 3.06
CA ALA A 24 -11.02 -6.12 3.10
C ALA A 24 -12.05 -5.02 3.39
N ASP A 25 -11.64 -3.98 4.11
CA ASP A 25 -12.50 -2.90 4.57
C ASP A 25 -12.04 -1.51 4.06
N VAL A 26 -11.00 -1.48 3.22
CA VAL A 26 -10.50 -0.31 2.50
C VAL A 26 -9.78 -0.74 1.22
N ILE A 27 -9.75 0.14 0.22
CA ILE A 27 -8.94 -0.04 -0.99
C ILE A 27 -7.86 1.04 -0.99
N LEU A 28 -6.58 0.66 -1.09
CA LEU A 28 -5.52 1.59 -1.47
C LEU A 28 -5.37 1.54 -2.99
N ARG A 29 -5.42 2.68 -3.67
CA ARG A 29 -5.27 2.76 -5.13
C ARG A 29 -3.93 3.36 -5.50
N SER A 30 -3.10 2.62 -6.21
CA SER A 30 -1.81 3.10 -6.70
C SER A 30 -1.96 4.21 -7.76
N SER A 31 -0.88 4.94 -8.01
CA SER A 31 -0.84 5.98 -9.04
C SER A 31 -0.93 5.44 -10.47
N ASP A 32 -0.69 4.15 -10.66
CA ASP A 32 -0.92 3.40 -11.90
C ASP A 32 -2.22 2.58 -11.88
N ASN A 33 -3.21 3.00 -11.08
CA ASN A 33 -4.60 2.52 -11.07
C ASN A 33 -4.78 1.04 -10.71
N VAL A 34 -3.92 0.53 -9.82
CA VAL A 34 -4.09 -0.81 -9.22
C VAL A 34 -4.73 -0.67 -7.85
N ASP A 35 -5.82 -1.39 -7.65
CA ASP A 35 -6.59 -1.43 -6.41
C ASP A 35 -6.06 -2.55 -5.51
N PHE A 36 -5.72 -2.19 -4.27
CA PHE A 36 -5.27 -3.12 -3.23
C PHE A 36 -6.32 -3.17 -2.11
N PRO A 37 -7.26 -4.13 -2.16
CA PRO A 37 -8.10 -4.48 -1.02
C PRO A 37 -7.26 -4.79 0.22
N CYS A 38 -7.45 -4.01 1.28
CA CYS A 38 -6.64 -4.05 2.50
C CYS A 38 -7.50 -4.03 3.77
N TYR A 39 -6.86 -4.31 4.89
CA TYR A 39 -7.43 -4.17 6.23
C TYR A 39 -6.93 -2.90 6.92
N LYS A 40 -7.82 -1.97 7.23
CA LYS A 40 -7.54 -0.77 8.03
C LYS A 40 -6.80 -1.12 9.31
N PHE A 41 -7.23 -2.16 10.01
CA PHE A 41 -6.57 -2.63 11.23
C PHE A 41 -5.08 -2.97 11.04
N LEU A 42 -4.72 -3.67 9.97
CA LEU A 42 -3.32 -4.03 9.71
C LEU A 42 -2.49 -2.82 9.29
N LEU A 43 -3.08 -1.92 8.50
CA LEU A 43 -2.45 -0.66 8.10
C LEU A 43 -2.21 0.24 9.32
N SER A 44 -3.20 0.43 10.19
CA SER A 44 -3.08 1.21 11.42
C SER A 44 -2.05 0.63 12.39
N LEU A 45 -1.98 -0.70 12.52
CA LEU A 45 -0.97 -1.35 13.35
C LEU A 45 0.45 -1.13 12.82
N ALA A 46 0.60 -0.97 11.50
CA ALA A 46 1.90 -0.78 10.86
C ALA A 46 2.30 0.69 10.69
N SER A 47 1.35 1.62 10.79
CA SER A 47 1.51 3.02 10.38
C SER A 47 0.62 3.94 11.21
N THR A 48 1.23 4.84 11.97
CA THR A 48 0.50 5.89 12.69
C THR A 48 -0.18 6.86 11.73
N PHE A 49 0.39 7.08 10.54
CA PHE A 49 -0.28 7.86 9.48
C PHE A 49 -1.64 7.26 9.11
N PHE A 50 -1.70 5.95 8.85
CA PHE A 50 -2.96 5.28 8.52
C PHE A 50 -3.90 5.19 9.73
N GLU A 51 -3.37 4.97 10.94
CA GLU A 51 -4.17 5.05 12.19
C GLU A 51 -4.86 6.41 12.34
N GLU A 52 -4.09 7.49 12.24
CA GLU A 52 -4.61 8.86 12.33
C GLU A 52 -5.61 9.14 11.20
N MET A 53 -5.25 8.82 9.95
CA MET A 53 -6.12 9.04 8.79
C MET A 53 -7.48 8.32 8.93
N PHE A 54 -7.51 7.09 9.44
CA PHE A 54 -8.75 6.35 9.65
C PHE A 54 -9.53 6.78 10.90
N SER A 55 -8.89 7.43 11.85
CA SER A 55 -9.54 7.99 13.04
C SER A 55 -10.32 9.29 12.76
N LEU A 56 -9.96 9.99 11.69
CA LEU A 56 -10.62 11.23 11.30
C LEU A 56 -12.02 10.94 10.73
N PRO A 57 -13.01 11.83 10.99
CA PRO A 57 -14.29 11.76 10.31
C PRO A 57 -14.05 11.87 8.81
N GLN A 58 -14.34 10.80 8.06
CA GLN A 58 -14.26 10.88 6.61
C GLN A 58 -15.34 11.85 6.13
N PRO A 59 -15.02 12.78 5.22
CA PRO A 59 -16.04 13.59 4.58
C PRO A 59 -17.05 12.64 3.92
N LEU A 60 -18.34 12.91 4.12
CA LEU A 60 -19.43 12.25 3.40
C LEU A 60 -19.30 12.64 1.92
N THR A 61 -18.39 11.98 1.22
CA THR A 61 -18.11 12.31 -0.17
C THR A 61 -19.12 11.53 -0.99
N GLU A 62 -20.20 12.20 -1.35
CA GLU A 62 -21.20 11.70 -2.29
C GLU A 62 -20.58 11.71 -3.70
N GLY A 63 -19.84 10.66 -4.02
CA GLY A 63 -19.23 10.49 -5.33
C GLY A 63 -18.77 9.04 -5.53
N ASP A 64 -19.29 8.41 -6.58
CA ASP A 64 -18.95 7.04 -6.97
C ASP A 64 -17.44 6.84 -7.18
N ASP A 65 -16.66 7.91 -7.39
CA ASP A 65 -15.22 7.82 -7.65
C ASP A 65 -14.35 7.48 -6.42
N LEU A 66 -14.85 7.71 -5.20
CA LEU A 66 -14.13 7.43 -3.94
C LEU A 66 -14.65 6.18 -3.22
N THR A 67 -15.60 5.47 -3.82
CA THR A 67 -16.10 4.20 -3.28
C THR A 67 -16.18 3.14 -4.36
N LYS A 68 -15.78 1.92 -4.05
CA LYS A 68 -15.93 0.76 -4.94
C LYS A 68 -16.42 -0.41 -4.12
N ASP A 69 -17.53 -1.01 -4.57
CA ASP A 69 -18.20 -2.12 -3.89
C ASP A 69 -18.55 -1.83 -2.41
N GLY A 70 -18.82 -0.55 -2.10
CA GLY A 70 -19.09 -0.09 -0.74
C GLY A 70 -17.84 0.14 0.14
N LEU A 71 -16.64 -0.07 -0.40
CA LEU A 71 -15.37 0.23 0.27
C LEU A 71 -14.86 1.61 -0.13
N TYR A 72 -14.30 2.33 0.84
CA TYR A 72 -13.63 3.61 0.59
C TYR A 72 -12.29 3.40 -0.11
N ILE A 73 -12.04 4.21 -1.15
CA ILE A 73 -10.79 4.22 -1.89
C ILE A 73 -9.90 5.33 -1.36
N VAL A 74 -8.68 4.97 -0.94
CA VAL A 74 -7.61 5.88 -0.59
C VAL A 74 -6.64 5.93 -1.79
N PRO A 75 -6.65 7.00 -2.60
CA PRO A 75 -5.66 7.16 -3.65
C PRO A 75 -4.27 7.41 -3.05
N THR A 76 -3.25 6.81 -3.65
CA THR A 76 -1.86 6.93 -3.23
C THR A 76 -0.99 7.42 -4.40
N GLU A 77 0.19 7.96 -4.10
CA GLU A 77 1.11 8.46 -5.13
C GLU A 77 2.05 7.35 -5.63
N GLU A 78 2.16 6.28 -4.87
CA GLU A 78 3.05 5.16 -5.14
C GLU A 78 2.51 4.30 -6.28
N ARG A 79 3.44 3.82 -7.11
CA ARG A 79 3.16 2.78 -8.11
C ARG A 79 2.84 1.47 -7.42
N ALA A 80 2.09 0.61 -8.10
CA ALA A 80 1.65 -0.69 -7.62
C ALA A 80 2.81 -1.56 -7.09
N SER A 81 3.96 -1.58 -7.77
CA SER A 81 5.12 -2.38 -7.36
C SER A 81 5.67 -1.98 -5.99
N VAL A 82 5.76 -0.68 -5.72
CA VAL A 82 6.27 -0.15 -4.45
C VAL A 82 5.24 -0.34 -3.35
N LEU A 83 3.96 -0.05 -3.66
CA LEU A 83 2.86 -0.21 -2.72
C LEU A 83 2.66 -1.68 -2.33
N GLU A 84 2.67 -2.60 -3.28
CA GLU A 84 2.56 -4.04 -3.02
C GLU A 84 3.68 -4.52 -2.10
N THR A 85 4.92 -4.12 -2.39
CA THR A 85 6.09 -4.49 -1.58
C THR A 85 5.95 -3.99 -0.15
N LEU A 86 5.53 -2.73 0.02
CA LEU A 86 5.28 -2.14 1.33
C LEU A 86 4.18 -2.89 2.09
N LEU A 87 3.04 -3.12 1.44
CA LEU A 87 1.91 -3.82 2.03
C LEU A 87 2.28 -5.25 2.43
N ARG A 88 3.08 -5.96 1.63
CA ARG A 88 3.56 -7.31 2.00
C ARG A 88 4.36 -7.30 3.31
N LEU A 89 5.00 -6.19 3.68
CA LEU A 89 5.71 -6.07 4.96
C LEU A 89 4.74 -5.95 6.15
N CYS A 90 3.54 -5.40 5.93
CA CYS A 90 2.50 -5.27 6.94
C CYS A 90 1.74 -6.59 7.20
N TYR A 91 1.73 -7.52 6.24
CA TYR A 91 0.84 -8.68 6.26
C TYR A 91 1.55 -9.96 6.75
N PRO A 92 1.05 -10.63 7.81
CA PRO A 92 1.63 -11.89 8.30
C PRO A 92 1.61 -13.03 7.27
N SER A 93 0.66 -13.03 6.34
CA SER A 93 0.54 -14.04 5.26
C SER A 93 1.77 -14.05 4.34
N SER A 94 2.36 -12.88 4.11
CA SER A 94 3.56 -12.69 3.28
C SER A 94 4.84 -13.19 3.93
N LEU A 95 4.83 -13.53 5.24
CA LEU A 95 6.02 -14.04 5.94
C LEU A 95 6.47 -15.41 5.44
N ARG A 96 5.59 -16.18 4.78
CA ARG A 96 5.93 -17.47 4.18
C ARG A 96 6.67 -17.32 2.85
N HIS A 97 6.43 -16.20 2.15
CA HIS A 97 7.00 -15.87 0.85
C HIS A 97 7.34 -14.38 0.83
N PRO A 98 8.45 -13.97 1.49
CA PRO A 98 8.83 -12.57 1.53
C PRO A 98 9.04 -12.07 0.10
N PRO A 99 8.63 -10.82 -0.21
CA PRO A 99 8.89 -10.25 -1.52
C PRO A 99 10.39 -10.23 -1.79
N ILE A 100 10.78 -10.63 -3.00
CA ILE A 100 12.14 -10.42 -3.49
C ILE A 100 12.19 -8.96 -3.92
N ILE A 101 13.05 -8.18 -3.26
CA ILE A 101 13.21 -6.75 -3.52
C ILE A 101 14.62 -6.55 -4.08
N GLU A 102 14.72 -5.97 -5.27
CA GLU A 102 16.01 -5.60 -5.85
C GLU A 102 16.61 -4.43 -5.06
N LEU A 103 17.95 -4.36 -4.98
CA LEU A 103 18.66 -3.34 -4.18
C LEU A 103 18.26 -1.90 -4.56
N ASP A 104 18.01 -1.65 -5.84
CA ASP A 104 17.61 -0.33 -6.33
C ASP A 104 16.20 0.07 -5.87
N ASP A 105 15.31 -0.91 -5.68
CA ASP A 105 13.93 -0.68 -5.22
C ASP A 105 13.84 -0.50 -3.70
N ILE A 106 14.83 -0.97 -2.96
CA ILE A 106 14.89 -0.86 -1.50
C ILE A 106 14.79 0.61 -1.07
N LYS A 107 15.54 1.52 -1.72
CA LYS A 107 15.52 2.96 -1.38
C LYS A 107 14.12 3.54 -1.50
N ASN A 108 13.43 3.26 -2.61
CA ASN A 108 12.07 3.74 -2.85
C ASN A 108 11.08 3.21 -1.80
N VAL A 109 11.18 1.91 -1.47
CA VAL A 109 10.32 1.29 -0.44
C VAL A 109 10.58 1.92 0.94
N PHE A 110 11.83 2.20 1.29
CA PHE A 110 12.18 2.88 2.54
C PHE A 110 11.65 4.31 2.62
N GLU A 111 11.78 5.08 1.53
CA GLU A 111 11.25 6.45 1.49
C GLU A 111 9.75 6.47 1.68
N VAL A 112 9.03 5.53 1.06
CA VAL A 112 7.58 5.38 1.21
C VAL A 112 7.21 4.89 2.63
N ALA A 113 7.95 3.95 3.19
CA ALA A 113 7.73 3.51 4.58
C ALA A 113 7.86 4.68 5.57
N ARG A 114 8.84 5.56 5.36
CA ARG A 114 8.99 6.80 6.13
C ARG A 114 7.85 7.77 5.87
N LYS A 115 7.42 7.96 4.61
CA LYS A 115 6.26 8.79 4.26
C LYS A 115 5.00 8.36 5.03
N TYR A 116 4.79 7.06 5.15
CA TYR A 116 3.68 6.49 5.91
C TYR A 116 3.98 6.30 7.40
N VAL A 117 5.05 6.90 7.92
CA VAL A 117 5.41 6.87 9.34
C VAL A 117 5.37 5.44 9.90
N MET A 118 5.92 4.49 9.13
CA MET A 118 6.05 3.09 9.52
C MET A 118 7.31 2.85 10.38
N GLU A 119 7.91 3.93 10.89
CA GLU A 119 9.21 3.94 11.59
C GLU A 119 9.10 3.35 13.01
N GLU A 120 7.94 3.52 13.66
CA GLU A 120 7.71 3.10 15.05
C GLU A 120 6.47 2.20 15.17
N GLY A 121 6.46 1.12 14.38
CA GLY A 121 5.62 -0.04 14.66
C GLY A 121 6.12 -0.79 15.90
N GLU A 122 6.17 -0.12 17.06
CA GLU A 122 6.48 -0.73 18.36
C GLU A 122 5.37 -1.73 18.72
N LYS A 123 5.47 -2.94 18.15
CA LYS A 123 5.28 -4.26 18.80
C LYS A 123 5.02 -5.38 17.80
N ILE A 124 4.71 -5.11 16.53
CA ILE A 124 4.48 -6.18 15.55
C ILE A 124 5.20 -5.89 14.23
N LYS A 125 6.40 -6.48 14.13
CA LYS A 125 7.01 -6.96 12.88
C LYS A 125 7.57 -5.95 11.88
N THR A 126 8.14 -4.85 12.35
CA THR A 126 9.32 -4.22 11.73
C THR A 126 10.58 -5.11 11.84
N ARG A 127 10.43 -6.44 11.84
CA ARG A 127 11.53 -7.42 11.92
C ARG A 127 12.02 -7.86 10.54
N CYS A 128 11.30 -7.56 9.46
CA CYS A 128 11.72 -7.89 8.10
C CYS A 128 12.58 -6.78 7.47
N ILE A 129 12.20 -5.51 7.65
CA ILE A 129 12.99 -4.38 7.15
C ILE A 129 14.32 -4.26 7.92
N ILE A 130 14.27 -4.36 9.26
CA ILE A 130 15.48 -4.31 10.10
C ILE A 130 16.39 -5.52 9.86
N ARG A 131 15.87 -6.72 9.56
CA ARG A 131 16.74 -7.87 9.21
C ARG A 131 17.46 -7.69 7.88
N LEU A 132 16.77 -7.19 6.84
CA LEU A 132 17.40 -6.97 5.53
C LEU A 132 18.46 -5.86 5.59
N ALA A 133 18.22 -4.80 6.36
CA ALA A 133 19.20 -3.72 6.55
C ALA A 133 20.43 -4.14 7.39
N ILE A 134 20.28 -5.04 8.38
CA ILE A 134 21.40 -5.50 9.22
C ILE A 134 22.27 -6.56 8.50
N GLN A 135 21.76 -7.23 7.47
CA GLN A 135 22.53 -8.24 6.72
C GLN A 135 23.44 -7.65 5.63
N LEU A 136 23.27 -6.38 5.25
CA LEU A 136 24.16 -5.71 4.30
C LEU A 136 25.27 -5.00 5.08
N PRO A 137 26.56 -5.36 4.86
CA PRO A 137 27.65 -4.62 5.48
C PRO A 137 27.54 -3.15 5.07
N VAL A 138 27.73 -2.24 6.02
CA VAL A 138 27.69 -0.78 5.84
C VAL A 138 28.57 -0.30 4.67
N ALA A 139 29.54 -1.11 4.25
CA ALA A 139 30.40 -0.89 3.08
C ALA A 139 29.71 -1.04 1.70
N ALA A 140 28.47 -1.55 1.62
CA ALA A 140 27.76 -1.75 0.36
C ALA A 140 27.07 -0.49 -0.18
N TRP A 141 27.15 0.64 0.53
CA TRP A 141 26.42 1.87 0.22
C TRP A 141 27.30 3.01 -0.33
N GLU A 142 28.59 2.75 -0.62
CA GLU A 142 29.55 3.75 -1.13
C GLU A 142 30.01 3.50 -2.58
N HIS A 143 29.11 3.08 -3.48
CA HIS A 143 29.40 3.13 -4.93
C HIS A 143 28.22 3.70 -5.73
#